data_AF-A0A9P8ML93-F1
#
_entry.id   AF-A0A9P8ML93-F1
#
_cell.length_a   1.000
_cell.length_b   1.000
_cell.length_c   1.000
_cell.angle_alpha   90.00
_cell.angle_beta   90.00
_cell.angle_gamma   90.00
#
_symmetry.space_group_name_H-M   'P 1'
#
loop_
_entity.id
_entity.type
_entity.pdbx_description
1 polymer ?
#
loop_
_entity_poly.entity_id
_entity_poly.type
_entity_poly.pdbx_seq_one_letter_code
_entity_poly.pdbx_strand_id
1 'polypeptide(L)'
;MICLRRCVMGRSSLKHQTRAFSRSSASLRPRSVLSGIWLPTGGLAATEVESGHGKLVRAGFVRQAQSGIFQMLPLGLRVQQKIEALLDRHMQSIGASRLALSAITSEELWRKSGRLEHVSPELFRLTDRRKVPLMLSPTHEEEITTLVAGTRLSNKDLPLRLYQTTRKYRDEMRPRHGLLRSREFVMKDLYTFDTSVEAAVDTYREVSGAYRAFFADLKLPMLVAEASSEIWAATTVTSIT
;
A
#
# COMPACT_ATOMS: atom_id res chain seq x y z
N MET A 1 -18.18 -16.42 1.59
CA MET A 1 -17.77 -17.82 1.85
C MET A 1 -16.52 -17.80 2.72
N ILE A 2 -16.69 -17.82 4.04
CA ILE A 2 -15.58 -17.85 5.01
C ILE A 2 -15.30 -19.33 5.29
N CYS A 3 -14.21 -19.86 4.75
CA CYS A 3 -13.78 -21.23 5.02
C CYS A 3 -13.03 -21.26 6.36
N LEU A 4 -13.76 -21.32 7.47
CA LEU A 4 -13.20 -21.64 8.78
C LEU A 4 -13.09 -23.16 8.89
N ARG A 5 -11.92 -23.74 8.59
CA ARG A 5 -11.60 -25.10 9.04
C ARG A 5 -11.34 -25.06 10.55
N ARG A 6 -12.43 -25.21 11.31
CA ARG A 6 -12.39 -25.50 12.76
C ARG A 6 -11.96 -26.95 12.95
N CYS A 7 -10.76 -27.18 13.45
CA CYS A 7 -10.46 -28.41 14.17
C CYS A 7 -10.96 -28.22 15.60
N VAL A 8 -12.00 -28.95 16.02
CA VAL A 8 -12.52 -28.92 17.39
C VAL A 8 -12.76 -30.35 17.84
N MET A 9 -12.05 -30.76 18.90
CA MET A 9 -12.35 -31.96 19.66
C MET A 9 -13.41 -31.66 20.73
N GLY A 10 -14.41 -32.54 20.82
CA GLY A 10 -14.91 -33.05 22.11
C GLY A 10 -16.01 -32.30 22.87
N ARG A 11 -17.23 -32.83 22.71
CA ARG A 11 -18.34 -32.99 23.68
C ARG A 11 -19.18 -31.78 24.15
N SER A 12 -20.48 -31.96 23.92
CA SER A 12 -21.63 -31.19 24.38
C SER A 12 -22.02 -31.54 25.83
N SER A 13 -22.58 -30.58 26.58
CA SER A 13 -24.03 -30.52 26.86
C SER A 13 -24.43 -29.41 27.86
N LEU A 14 -25.64 -28.88 27.60
CA LEU A 14 -26.61 -28.22 28.48
C LEU A 14 -26.61 -26.69 28.68
N LYS A 15 -27.85 -26.20 28.62
CA LYS A 15 -28.33 -24.84 28.38
C LYS A 15 -28.68 -24.16 29.70
N HIS A 16 -28.41 -22.85 29.81
CA HIS A 16 -29.28 -21.95 30.57
C HIS A 16 -29.28 -20.55 29.94
N GLN A 17 -30.48 -20.08 29.58
CA GLN A 17 -30.74 -18.72 29.16
C GLN A 17 -30.85 -17.83 30.39
N THR A 18 -30.06 -16.75 30.43
CA THR A 18 -30.32 -15.60 31.30
C THR A 18 -30.23 -14.33 30.46
N ARG A 19 -31.32 -13.56 30.45
CA ARG A 19 -31.37 -12.21 29.88
C ARG A 19 -30.48 -11.31 30.74
N ALA A 20 -29.51 -10.62 30.14
CA ALA A 20 -28.70 -9.62 30.82
C ALA A 20 -28.66 -8.31 30.03
N PHE A 21 -28.79 -7.23 30.78
CA PHE A 21 -28.97 -5.83 30.41
C PHE A 21 -27.99 -5.31 29.36
N SER A 22 -28.51 -4.44 28.47
CA SER A 22 -27.75 -3.58 27.58
C SER A 22 -26.81 -2.68 28.39
N ARG A 23 -25.52 -3.02 28.43
CA ARG A 23 -24.46 -2.08 28.82
C ARG A 23 -24.00 -1.39 27.54
N SER A 24 -24.18 -0.08 27.48
CA SER A 24 -23.50 0.79 26.52
C SER A 24 -22.00 0.54 26.63
N SER A 25 -21.44 -0.19 25.67
CA SER A 25 -19.99 -0.40 25.60
C SER A 25 -19.37 0.86 25.03
N ALA A 26 -18.95 1.77 25.93
CA ALA A 26 -17.84 2.63 25.60
C ALA A 26 -16.71 1.71 25.14
N SER A 27 -16.33 1.82 23.86
CA SER A 27 -15.31 0.99 23.22
C SER A 27 -13.93 1.30 23.84
N LEU A 28 -13.71 0.80 25.05
CA LEU A 28 -12.40 0.70 25.66
C LEU A 28 -11.66 -0.35 24.84
N ARG A 29 -10.78 0.09 23.94
CA ARG A 29 -9.88 -0.83 23.22
C ARG A 29 -9.18 -1.69 24.28
N PRO A 30 -9.41 -3.01 24.31
CA PRO A 30 -8.79 -3.85 25.33
C PRO A 30 -7.27 -3.72 25.19
N ARG A 31 -6.61 -3.46 26.32
CA ARG A 31 -5.14 -3.42 26.39
C ARG A 31 -4.63 -4.75 25.88
N SER A 32 -3.77 -4.74 24.84
CA SER A 32 -3.19 -5.98 24.34
C SER A 32 -2.24 -6.54 25.39
N VAL A 33 -2.61 -7.67 26.00
CA VAL A 33 -1.72 -8.49 26.83
C VAL A 33 -0.90 -9.42 25.94
N LEU A 34 0.36 -9.69 26.30
CA LEU A 34 1.26 -10.53 25.49
C LEU A 34 0.69 -11.93 25.25
N SER A 35 0.01 -12.51 26.24
CA SER A 35 -0.69 -13.80 26.11
C SER A 35 -1.84 -13.79 25.11
N GLY A 36 -2.40 -12.61 24.81
CA GLY A 36 -3.51 -12.43 23.87
C GLY A 36 -3.09 -12.04 22.47
N ILE A 37 -1.78 -11.90 22.19
CA ILE A 37 -1.26 -11.57 20.86
C ILE A 37 -0.31 -12.66 20.38
N TRP A 38 -0.50 -13.11 19.15
CA TRP A 38 0.41 -14.08 18.54
C TRP A 38 1.70 -13.39 18.08
N LEU A 39 2.79 -13.66 18.79
CA LEU A 39 4.11 -13.03 18.60
C LEU A 39 5.21 -14.09 18.48
N PRO A 40 5.44 -14.64 17.28
CA PRO A 40 6.51 -15.61 17.09
C PRO A 40 7.87 -14.89 17.06
N THR A 41 8.48 -14.64 18.20
CA THR A 41 9.84 -14.09 18.31
C THR A 41 10.90 -15.12 17.89
N GLY A 42 12.07 -14.66 17.47
CA GLY A 42 13.19 -15.51 17.03
C GLY A 42 13.25 -15.70 15.51
N GLY A 43 13.95 -16.75 15.05
CA GLY A 43 14.11 -17.10 13.64
C GLY A 43 15.43 -16.67 12.99
N LEU A 44 16.15 -15.70 13.56
CA LEU A 44 17.53 -15.38 13.20
C LEU A 44 18.35 -15.19 14.48
N ALA A 45 19.56 -15.75 14.51
CA ALA A 45 20.51 -15.47 15.57
C ALA A 45 20.99 -14.02 15.48
N ALA A 46 21.19 -13.37 16.63
CA ALA A 46 21.74 -12.02 16.66
C ALA A 46 23.21 -12.06 16.22
N THR A 47 23.57 -11.16 15.30
CA THR A 47 24.95 -10.93 14.85
C THR A 47 25.48 -9.62 15.46
N GLU A 48 26.80 -9.45 15.55
CA GLU A 48 27.43 -8.24 16.11
C GLU A 48 26.98 -6.95 15.40
N VAL A 49 26.84 -7.01 14.07
CA VAL A 49 26.20 -5.96 13.27
C VAL A 49 24.86 -6.47 12.78
N GLU A 50 23.77 -6.07 13.43
CA GLU A 50 22.42 -6.51 13.08
C GLU A 50 21.73 -5.52 12.15
N SER A 51 21.39 -5.99 10.93
CA SER A 51 20.61 -5.21 9.98
C SER A 51 19.20 -4.90 10.50
N GLY A 52 18.58 -3.82 10.00
CA GLY A 52 17.19 -3.48 10.35
C GLY A 52 16.20 -4.61 10.01
N HIS A 53 16.46 -5.36 8.93
CA HIS A 53 15.71 -6.56 8.57
C HIS A 53 15.85 -7.66 9.65
N GLY A 54 17.07 -7.93 10.12
CA GLY A 54 17.32 -8.92 11.18
C GLY A 54 16.52 -8.62 12.45
N LYS A 55 16.48 -7.34 12.85
CA LYS A 55 15.68 -6.86 14.00
C LYS A 55 14.19 -7.14 13.82
N LEU A 56 13.62 -6.82 12.67
CA LEU A 56 12.20 -7.03 12.39
C LEU A 56 11.82 -8.52 12.38
N VAL A 57 12.69 -9.38 11.84
CA VAL A 57 12.47 -10.83 11.84
C VAL A 57 12.57 -11.38 13.25
N ARG A 58 13.61 -11.03 14.01
CA ARG A 58 13.84 -11.49 15.38
C ARG A 58 12.75 -11.05 16.34
N ALA A 59 12.27 -9.82 16.21
CA ALA A 59 11.18 -9.27 17.02
C ALA A 59 9.79 -9.80 16.62
N GLY A 60 9.67 -10.63 15.58
CA GLY A 60 8.39 -11.20 15.15
C GLY A 60 7.47 -10.18 14.46
N PHE A 61 8.03 -9.22 13.72
CA PHE A 61 7.26 -8.25 12.92
C PHE A 61 6.99 -8.77 11.51
N VAL A 62 7.96 -9.49 10.93
CA VAL A 62 7.90 -9.99 9.55
C VAL A 62 8.44 -11.41 9.44
N ARG A 63 7.91 -12.16 8.46
CA ARG A 63 8.44 -13.46 8.02
C ARG A 63 8.58 -13.48 6.52
N GLN A 64 9.65 -14.11 6.03
CA GLN A 64 9.84 -14.28 4.59
C GLN A 64 9.04 -15.49 4.11
N ALA A 65 8.19 -15.29 3.10
CA ALA A 65 7.46 -16.38 2.44
C ALA A 65 8.23 -16.92 1.24
N GLN A 66 8.75 -16.02 0.40
CA GLN A 66 9.59 -16.31 -0.76
C GLN A 66 10.65 -15.22 -0.93
N SER A 67 11.58 -15.37 -1.87
CA SER A 67 12.56 -14.32 -2.18
C SER A 67 11.83 -13.02 -2.54
N GLY A 68 12.06 -11.96 -1.74
CA GLY A 68 11.40 -10.66 -1.91
C GLY A 68 9.91 -10.62 -1.56
N ILE A 69 9.34 -11.63 -0.89
CA ILE A 69 7.92 -11.63 -0.50
C ILE A 69 7.80 -11.89 1.00
N PHE A 70 7.11 -10.99 1.70
CA PHE A 70 7.07 -10.96 3.16
C PHE A 70 5.64 -11.02 3.71
N GLN A 71 5.48 -11.74 4.80
CA GLN A 71 4.27 -11.77 5.62
C GLN A 71 4.43 -10.77 6.76
N MET A 72 3.46 -9.86 6.89
CA MET A 72 3.37 -8.93 8.02
C MET A 72 2.68 -9.63 9.18
N LEU A 73 3.40 -9.79 10.30
CA LEU A 73 2.88 -10.37 11.53
C LEU A 73 2.11 -9.30 12.34
N PRO A 74 1.35 -9.65 13.39
CA PRO A 74 0.46 -8.72 14.08
C PRO A 74 1.11 -7.39 14.54
N LEU A 75 2.34 -7.41 15.04
CA LEU A 75 3.04 -6.16 15.41
C LEU A 75 3.47 -5.34 14.19
N GLY A 76 3.98 -6.02 13.16
CA GLY A 76 4.32 -5.38 11.88
C GLY A 76 3.11 -4.68 11.28
N LEU A 77 1.99 -5.39 11.21
CA LEU A 77 0.73 -4.87 10.69
C LEU A 77 0.22 -3.68 11.52
N ARG A 78 0.33 -3.75 12.85
CA ARG A 78 -0.04 -2.63 13.73
C ARG A 78 0.81 -1.38 13.49
N VAL A 79 2.12 -1.54 13.24
CA VAL A 79 2.99 -0.40 12.89
C VAL A 79 2.63 0.15 11.53
N GLN A 80 2.45 -0.72 10.54
CA GLN A 80 2.02 -0.34 9.19
C GLN A 80 0.72 0.49 9.25
N GLN A 81 -0.31 0.02 9.96
CA GLN A 81 -1.58 0.73 10.12
C GLN A 81 -1.42 2.12 10.78
N LYS A 82 -0.48 2.28 11.71
CA LYS A 82 -0.20 3.59 12.32
C LYS A 82 0.46 4.56 11.33
N ILE A 83 1.38 4.05 10.51
CA ILE A 83 2.04 4.84 9.47
C ILE A 83 1.01 5.24 8.41
N GLU A 84 0.17 4.31 7.95
CA GLU A 84 -0.92 4.59 7.02
C GLU A 84 -1.88 5.63 7.58
N ALA A 85 -2.31 5.51 8.84
CA ALA A 85 -3.21 6.47 9.46
C ALA A 85 -2.57 7.86 9.65
N LEU A 86 -1.26 7.94 9.87
CA LEU A 86 -0.54 9.21 9.90
C LEU A 86 -0.48 9.83 8.51
N LEU A 87 -0.13 9.04 7.50
CA LEU A 87 -0.06 9.45 6.11
C LEU A 87 -1.41 9.95 5.59
N ASP A 88 -2.50 9.26 5.95
CA ASP A 88 -3.87 9.67 5.61
C ASP A 88 -4.20 11.07 6.14
N ARG A 89 -3.77 11.41 7.37
CA ARG A 89 -4.01 12.77 7.91
C ARG A 89 -3.32 13.84 7.08
N HIS A 90 -2.08 13.59 6.66
CA HIS A 90 -1.32 14.52 5.82
C HIS A 90 -1.95 14.66 4.43
N MET A 91 -2.38 13.55 3.80
CA MET A 91 -3.04 13.60 2.49
C MET A 91 -4.42 14.27 2.56
N GLN A 92 -5.21 14.02 3.60
CA GLN A 92 -6.49 14.70 3.81
C GLN A 92 -6.32 16.20 4.05
N SER A 93 -5.24 16.63 4.70
CA SER A 93 -4.96 18.05 4.93
C SER A 93 -4.76 18.87 3.65
N ILE A 94 -4.33 18.23 2.57
CA ILE A 94 -4.19 18.83 1.23
C ILE A 94 -5.41 18.54 0.34
N GLY A 95 -6.55 18.13 0.91
CA GLY A 95 -7.78 17.85 0.17
C GLY A 95 -7.73 16.61 -0.72
N ALA A 96 -6.77 15.70 -0.51
CA ALA A 96 -6.70 14.46 -1.29
C ALA A 96 -7.72 13.43 -0.81
N SER A 97 -8.40 12.79 -1.75
CA SER A 97 -9.39 11.75 -1.50
C SER A 97 -8.79 10.35 -1.64
N ARG A 98 -9.06 9.48 -0.67
CA ARG A 98 -8.59 8.09 -0.67
C ARG A 98 -9.49 7.21 -1.51
N LEU A 99 -8.90 6.39 -2.36
CA LEU A 99 -9.57 5.33 -3.13
C LEU A 99 -8.76 4.03 -3.09
N ALA A 100 -9.26 2.99 -3.76
CA ALA A 100 -8.56 1.72 -3.94
C ALA A 100 -8.77 1.19 -5.36
N LEU A 101 -7.71 1.20 -6.17
CA LEU A 101 -7.67 0.66 -7.52
C LEU A 101 -7.38 -0.84 -7.49
N SER A 102 -7.75 -1.52 -8.59
CA SER A 102 -7.49 -2.94 -8.76
C SER A 102 -6.00 -3.23 -8.77
N ALA A 103 -5.57 -4.29 -8.08
CA ALA A 103 -4.19 -4.79 -8.20
C ALA A 103 -3.94 -5.48 -9.55
N ILE A 104 -5.00 -5.97 -10.21
CA ILE A 104 -4.95 -6.63 -11.51
C ILE A 104 -5.38 -5.63 -12.58
N THR A 105 -4.53 -5.43 -13.57
CA THR A 105 -4.78 -4.56 -14.72
C THR A 105 -4.61 -5.34 -16.03
N SER A 106 -5.18 -4.82 -17.11
CA SER A 106 -5.04 -5.42 -18.45
C SER A 106 -3.73 -5.01 -19.10
N GLU A 107 -3.06 -5.94 -19.78
CA GLU A 107 -1.85 -5.58 -20.55
C GLU A 107 -2.17 -4.59 -21.68
N GLU A 108 -3.38 -4.64 -22.22
CA GLU A 108 -3.84 -3.71 -23.27
C GLU A 108 -3.84 -2.25 -22.80
N LEU A 109 -4.24 -1.99 -21.56
CA LEU A 109 -4.21 -0.65 -21.00
C LEU A 109 -2.78 -0.10 -20.94
N TRP A 110 -1.83 -0.93 -20.54
CA TRP A 110 -0.40 -0.58 -20.52
C TRP A 110 0.18 -0.42 -21.92
N ARG A 111 -0.27 -1.22 -22.89
CA ARG A 111 0.11 -1.06 -24.31
C ARG A 111 -0.33 0.29 -24.88
N LYS A 112 -1.55 0.74 -24.56
CA LYS A 112 -2.06 2.05 -24.99
C LYS A 112 -1.22 3.21 -24.48
N SER A 113 -0.62 3.07 -23.29
CA SER A 113 0.29 4.07 -22.73
C SER A 113 1.71 4.03 -23.34
N GLY A 114 2.05 2.96 -24.08
CA GLY A 114 3.41 2.70 -24.57
C GLY A 114 4.40 2.23 -23.51
N ARG A 115 4.01 2.09 -22.24
CA ARG A 115 4.92 1.70 -21.15
C ARG A 115 5.16 0.20 -21.06
N LEU A 116 4.31 -0.62 -21.68
CA LEU A 116 4.39 -2.08 -21.59
C LEU A 116 5.76 -2.60 -22.07
N GLU A 117 6.25 -2.07 -23.19
CA GLU A 117 7.50 -2.50 -23.83
C GLU A 117 8.73 -2.07 -23.02
N HIS A 118 8.68 -0.89 -22.39
CA HIS A 118 9.79 -0.32 -21.62
C HIS A 118 10.01 -1.01 -20.26
N VAL A 119 8.95 -1.51 -19.64
CA VAL A 119 8.97 -2.03 -18.25
C VAL A 119 8.83 -3.55 -18.21
N SER A 120 8.65 -4.20 -19.36
CA SER A 120 8.33 -5.61 -19.55
C SER A 120 9.03 -6.62 -18.62
N PRO A 121 10.37 -6.54 -18.36
CA PRO A 121 11.05 -7.55 -17.54
C PRO A 121 10.67 -7.53 -16.06
N GLU A 122 10.21 -6.39 -15.54
CA GLU A 122 9.89 -6.20 -14.12
C GLU A 122 8.39 -6.41 -13.83
N LEU A 123 7.59 -6.83 -14.81
CA LEU A 123 6.14 -7.00 -14.70
C LEU A 123 5.76 -8.46 -14.45
N PHE A 124 4.94 -8.67 -13.42
CA PHE A 124 4.25 -9.95 -13.25
C PHE A 124 3.09 -10.06 -14.24
N ARG A 125 3.20 -10.99 -15.18
CA ARG A 125 2.14 -11.31 -16.14
C ARG A 125 1.34 -12.52 -15.70
N LEU A 126 0.05 -12.48 -15.97
CA LEU A 126 -0.87 -13.58 -15.70
C LEU A 126 -1.82 -13.75 -16.88
N THR A 127 -2.14 -15.00 -17.19
CA THR A 127 -3.11 -15.33 -18.23
C THR A 127 -4.33 -15.93 -17.55
N ASP A 128 -5.50 -15.33 -17.78
CA ASP A 128 -6.74 -15.85 -17.20
C ASP A 128 -7.20 -17.15 -17.89
N ARG A 129 -8.29 -17.75 -17.39
CA ARG A 129 -8.85 -19.00 -17.96
C ARG A 129 -9.40 -18.83 -19.37
N ARG A 130 -9.66 -17.61 -19.81
CA ARG A 130 -10.13 -17.24 -21.15
C ARG A 130 -8.99 -16.80 -22.06
N LYS A 131 -7.73 -16.97 -21.62
CA LYS A 131 -6.51 -16.55 -22.33
C LYS A 131 -6.39 -15.04 -22.51
N VAL A 132 -7.01 -14.25 -21.64
CA VAL A 132 -6.87 -12.80 -21.58
C VAL A 132 -5.55 -12.46 -20.89
N PRO A 133 -4.68 -11.66 -21.53
CA PRO A 133 -3.43 -11.20 -20.92
C PRO A 133 -3.73 -10.13 -19.86
N LEU A 134 -3.31 -10.41 -18.64
CA LEU A 134 -3.45 -9.57 -17.47
C LEU A 134 -2.09 -9.40 -16.81
N MET A 135 -1.98 -8.43 -15.92
CA MET A 135 -0.75 -8.22 -15.14
C MET A 135 -1.07 -7.72 -13.73
N LEU A 136 -0.13 -7.93 -12.81
CA LEU A 136 -0.17 -7.26 -11.52
C LEU A 136 0.40 -5.86 -11.67
N SER A 137 -0.34 -4.88 -11.17
CA SER A 137 -0.02 -3.46 -11.35
C SER A 137 1.20 -3.08 -10.51
N PRO A 138 2.31 -2.65 -11.13
CA PRO A 138 3.47 -2.12 -10.40
C PRO A 138 3.27 -0.68 -9.91
N THR A 139 2.35 0.04 -10.57
CA THR A 139 1.85 1.39 -10.33
C THR A 139 0.54 1.54 -11.11
N HIS A 140 -0.15 2.68 -10.98
CA HIS A 140 -1.54 2.84 -11.39
C HIS A 140 -1.84 4.11 -12.22
N GLU A 141 -0.88 4.70 -12.91
CA GLU A 141 -1.10 5.90 -13.73
C GLU A 141 -2.16 5.67 -14.83
N GLU A 142 -2.14 4.53 -15.51
CA GLU A 142 -3.08 4.25 -16.60
C GLU A 142 -4.49 3.98 -16.08
N GLU A 143 -4.59 3.26 -14.96
CA GLU A 143 -5.86 2.90 -14.31
C GLU A 143 -6.58 4.14 -13.80
N ILE A 144 -5.86 5.01 -13.07
CA ILE A 144 -6.45 6.23 -12.53
C ILE A 144 -6.82 7.21 -13.65
N THR A 145 -5.98 7.34 -14.67
CA THR A 145 -6.26 8.22 -15.81
C THR A 145 -7.48 7.74 -16.58
N THR A 146 -7.62 6.43 -16.81
CA THR A 146 -8.81 5.85 -17.47
C THR A 146 -10.07 6.07 -16.63
N LEU A 147 -9.99 5.88 -15.31
CA LEU A 147 -11.11 6.12 -14.39
C LEU A 147 -11.57 7.58 -14.44
N VAL A 148 -10.62 8.51 -14.37
CA VAL A 148 -10.90 9.95 -14.38
C VAL A 148 -11.40 10.42 -15.74
N ALA A 149 -10.81 9.95 -16.84
CA ALA A 149 -11.25 10.27 -18.20
C ALA A 149 -12.67 9.74 -18.51
N GLY A 150 -13.06 8.60 -17.92
CA GLY A 150 -14.43 8.08 -18.00
C GLY A 150 -15.44 8.86 -17.16
N THR A 151 -14.99 9.80 -16.33
CA THR A 151 -15.83 10.60 -15.43
C THR A 151 -16.06 11.99 -16.04
N ARG A 152 -17.29 12.49 -15.97
CA ARG A 152 -17.62 13.85 -16.41
C ARG A 152 -17.13 14.87 -15.37
N LEU A 153 -15.92 15.39 -15.56
CA LEU A 153 -15.36 16.47 -14.74
C LEU A 153 -15.62 17.85 -15.35
N SER A 154 -15.86 18.82 -14.49
CA SER A 154 -15.85 20.25 -14.81
C SER A 154 -14.56 20.90 -14.30
N ASN A 155 -14.17 22.05 -14.87
CA ASN A 155 -13.05 22.85 -14.35
C ASN A 155 -13.22 23.25 -12.86
N LYS A 156 -14.47 23.27 -12.36
CA LYS A 156 -14.77 23.54 -10.95
C LYS A 156 -14.42 22.39 -10.01
N ASP A 157 -14.26 21.18 -10.54
CA ASP A 157 -13.91 19.98 -9.78
C ASP A 157 -12.39 19.82 -9.63
N LEU A 158 -11.60 20.69 -10.28
CA LEU A 158 -10.14 20.70 -10.24
C LEU A 158 -9.63 21.80 -9.26
N PRO A 159 -8.52 21.58 -8.55
CA PRO A 159 -7.62 20.43 -8.66
C PRO A 159 -8.16 19.17 -7.96
N LEU A 160 -8.09 18.04 -8.68
CA LEU A 160 -8.52 16.75 -8.17
C LEU A 160 -7.30 15.97 -7.68
N ARG A 161 -7.33 15.52 -6.42
CA ARG A 161 -6.21 14.82 -5.76
C ARG A 161 -6.70 13.47 -5.27
N LEU A 162 -6.22 12.38 -5.89
CA LEU A 162 -6.67 11.02 -5.61
C LEU A 162 -5.49 10.16 -5.19
N TYR A 163 -5.58 9.52 -4.04
CA TYR A 163 -4.50 8.67 -3.54
C TYR A 163 -5.00 7.31 -3.07
N GLN A 164 -4.10 6.34 -3.02
CA GLN A 164 -4.36 5.05 -2.41
C GLN A 164 -3.17 4.58 -1.59
N THR A 165 -3.38 3.58 -0.75
CA THR A 165 -2.30 2.85 -0.10
C THR A 165 -2.56 1.37 -0.29
N THR A 166 -1.87 0.79 -1.26
CA THR A 166 -2.13 -0.57 -1.75
C THR A 166 -0.83 -1.34 -1.97
N ARG A 167 -0.97 -2.65 -2.11
CA ARG A 167 0.15 -3.53 -2.47
C ARG A 167 0.49 -3.35 -3.96
N LYS A 168 1.78 -3.28 -4.25
CA LYS A 168 2.36 -3.21 -5.58
C LYS A 168 3.26 -4.41 -5.80
N TYR A 169 3.42 -4.77 -7.06
CA TYR A 169 4.14 -5.96 -7.47
C TYR A 169 5.16 -5.58 -8.54
N ARG A 170 6.44 -5.87 -8.29
CA ARG A 170 7.53 -5.68 -9.24
C ARG A 170 8.39 -6.93 -9.23
N ASP A 171 8.65 -7.54 -10.38
CA ASP A 171 9.47 -8.74 -10.46
C ASP A 171 10.95 -8.41 -10.39
N GLU A 172 11.37 -7.92 -9.22
CA GLU A 172 12.74 -7.54 -8.93
C GLU A 172 13.67 -8.75 -9.04
N MET A 173 14.62 -8.69 -9.98
CA MET A 173 15.58 -9.76 -10.26
C MET A 173 16.42 -10.11 -9.03
N ARG A 174 16.76 -9.13 -8.19
CA ARG A 174 17.62 -9.33 -7.01
C ARG A 174 17.04 -8.62 -5.77
N PRO A 175 16.04 -9.20 -5.09
CA PRO A 175 15.49 -8.66 -3.86
C PRO A 175 16.54 -8.67 -2.74
N ARG A 176 16.69 -7.57 -2.00
CA ARG A 176 17.73 -7.40 -0.97
C ARG A 176 17.23 -6.57 0.21
N HIS A 177 17.88 -6.75 1.37
CA HIS A 177 17.65 -5.95 2.57
C HIS A 177 16.21 -5.98 3.12
N GLY A 178 15.52 -7.11 2.98
CA GLY A 178 14.19 -7.30 3.55
C GLY A 178 13.13 -6.46 2.84
N LEU A 179 12.39 -5.64 3.61
CA LEU A 179 11.31 -4.78 3.11
C LEU A 179 11.79 -3.61 2.24
N LEU A 180 13.10 -3.31 2.22
CA LEU A 180 13.63 -2.16 1.48
C LEU A 180 13.65 -2.39 -0.03
N ARG A 181 13.88 -3.62 -0.50
CA ARG A 181 13.85 -3.99 -1.92
C ARG A 181 13.24 -5.38 -2.07
N SER A 182 11.93 -5.41 -2.28
CA SER A 182 11.10 -6.60 -2.34
C SER A 182 10.31 -6.67 -3.66
N ARG A 183 9.73 -7.84 -3.95
CA ARG A 183 8.88 -8.07 -5.13
C ARG A 183 7.42 -7.69 -4.88
N GLU A 184 7.00 -7.73 -3.62
CA GLU A 184 5.72 -7.24 -3.14
C GLU A 184 5.97 -6.21 -2.02
N PHE A 185 5.39 -5.03 -2.15
CA PHE A 185 5.51 -3.96 -1.15
C PHE A 185 4.24 -3.10 -1.09
N VAL A 186 4.06 -2.37 0.00
CA VAL A 186 2.96 -1.41 0.15
C VAL A 186 3.47 -0.03 -0.24
N MET A 187 2.71 0.67 -1.06
CA MET A 187 3.05 2.01 -1.53
C MET A 187 1.82 2.91 -1.39
N LYS A 188 2.08 4.17 -1.03
CA LYS A 188 1.11 5.24 -1.24
C LYS A 188 1.44 6.01 -2.50
N ASP A 189 0.57 5.92 -3.48
CA ASP A 189 0.55 6.65 -4.74
C ASP A 189 -0.54 7.74 -4.67
N LEU A 190 -0.19 8.96 -5.13
CA LEU A 190 -1.09 10.11 -5.24
C LEU A 190 -1.00 10.60 -6.67
N TYR A 191 -2.17 10.83 -7.26
CA TYR A 191 -2.34 11.34 -8.62
C TYR A 191 -3.11 12.64 -8.53
N THR A 192 -2.63 13.65 -9.24
CA THR A 192 -3.24 14.98 -9.26
C THR A 192 -3.63 15.34 -10.69
N PHE A 193 -4.79 15.98 -10.82
CA PHE A 193 -5.31 16.46 -12.09
C PHE A 193 -5.58 17.96 -11.89
N ASP A 194 -4.91 18.77 -12.71
CA ASP A 194 -4.89 20.22 -12.60
C ASP A 194 -5.22 20.84 -13.97
N THR A 195 -5.72 22.07 -13.99
CA THR A 195 -6.17 22.75 -15.23
C THR A 195 -5.02 23.28 -16.09
N SER A 196 -3.85 23.53 -15.49
CA SER A 196 -2.67 24.05 -16.18
C SER A 196 -1.39 23.55 -15.53
N VAL A 197 -0.27 23.73 -16.22
CA VAL A 197 1.06 23.33 -15.73
C VAL A 197 1.44 24.13 -14.49
N GLU A 198 1.11 25.42 -14.44
CA GLU A 198 1.37 26.29 -13.30
C GLU A 198 0.61 25.80 -12.06
N ALA A 199 -0.67 25.45 -12.22
CA ALA A 199 -1.49 24.87 -11.15
C ALA A 199 -0.92 23.52 -10.69
N ALA A 200 -0.45 22.67 -11.61
CA ALA A 200 0.20 21.41 -11.27
C ALA A 200 1.50 21.63 -10.47
N VAL A 201 2.28 22.66 -10.78
CA VAL A 201 3.49 23.02 -10.01
C VAL A 201 3.14 23.48 -8.60
N ASP A 202 2.06 24.25 -8.43
CA ASP A 202 1.59 24.66 -7.11
C ASP A 202 1.07 23.47 -6.30
N THR A 203 0.27 22.59 -6.91
CA THR A 203 -0.14 21.32 -6.30
C THR A 203 1.07 20.46 -5.93
N TYR A 204 2.12 20.40 -6.76
CA TYR A 204 3.36 19.70 -6.44
C TYR A 204 4.05 20.26 -5.19
N ARG A 205 4.08 21.59 -5.03
CA ARG A 205 4.66 22.25 -3.84
C ARG A 205 3.86 21.92 -2.58
N GLU A 206 2.53 21.93 -2.65
CA GLU A 206 1.65 21.53 -1.54
C GLU A 206 1.91 20.07 -1.12
N VAL A 207 1.98 19.17 -2.10
CA VAL A 207 2.29 17.75 -1.87
C VAL A 207 3.67 17.59 -1.24
N SER A 208 4.69 18.28 -1.76
CA SER A 208 6.05 18.27 -1.19
C SER A 208 6.05 18.73 0.28
N GLY A 209 5.30 19.78 0.59
CA GLY A 209 5.09 20.27 1.96
C GLY A 209 4.47 19.21 2.88
N ALA A 210 3.43 18.51 2.41
CA ALA A 210 2.80 17.43 3.16
C ALA A 210 3.76 16.26 3.44
N TYR A 211 4.60 15.89 2.47
CA TYR A 211 5.64 14.86 2.69
C TYR A 211 6.68 15.30 3.72
N ARG A 212 7.13 16.56 3.68
CA ARG A 212 8.07 17.11 4.68
C ARG A 212 7.48 17.03 6.09
N ALA A 213 6.22 17.43 6.25
CA ALA A 213 5.51 17.37 7.53
C ALA A 213 5.34 15.92 8.01
N PHE A 214 4.98 15.00 7.11
CA PHE A 214 4.89 13.57 7.41
C PHE A 214 6.19 12.97 7.93
N PHE A 215 7.33 13.24 7.27
CA PHE A 215 8.63 12.75 7.73
C PHE A 215 9.09 13.43 9.03
N ALA A 216 8.75 14.70 9.23
CA ALA A 216 9.01 15.42 10.48
C ALA A 216 8.25 14.79 11.66
N ASP A 217 6.98 14.41 11.48
CA ASP A 217 6.18 13.69 12.50
C ASP A 217 6.79 12.33 12.86
N LEU A 218 7.37 11.64 11.87
CA LEU A 218 8.12 10.39 12.07
C LEU A 218 9.51 10.61 12.70
N LYS A 219 9.94 11.87 12.84
CA LYS A 219 11.27 12.27 13.32
C LYS A 219 12.40 11.65 12.50
N LEU A 220 12.17 11.50 11.19
CA LEU A 220 13.16 10.96 10.27
C LEU A 220 13.89 12.10 9.57
N PRO A 221 15.23 12.14 9.61
CA PRO A 221 15.99 13.08 8.80
C PRO A 221 15.79 12.75 7.32
N MET A 222 15.45 13.76 6.52
CA MET A 222 15.20 13.62 5.09
C MET A 222 15.93 14.72 4.33
N LEU A 223 16.51 14.34 3.18
CA LEU A 223 17.09 15.25 2.21
C LEU A 223 16.28 15.16 0.92
N VAL A 224 16.04 16.32 0.30
CA VAL A 224 15.42 16.38 -1.02
C VAL A 224 16.53 16.42 -2.05
N ALA A 225 16.48 15.49 -3.01
CA ALA A 225 17.42 15.40 -4.11
C ALA A 225 16.66 15.46 -5.44
N GLU A 226 17.32 15.97 -6.47
CA GLU A 226 16.83 15.87 -7.84
C GLU A 226 16.86 14.39 -8.27
N ALA A 227 15.80 13.94 -8.93
CA ALA A 227 15.64 12.58 -9.40
C ALA A 227 15.38 12.55 -10.90
N SER A 228 15.86 11.51 -11.57
CA SER A 228 15.55 11.28 -12.99
C SER A 228 14.07 10.93 -13.16
N SER A 229 13.48 11.43 -14.23
CA SER A 229 12.06 11.26 -14.55
C SER A 229 11.75 9.97 -15.32
N GLU A 230 12.65 8.97 -15.36
CA GLU A 230 12.52 7.85 -16.30
C GLU A 230 12.04 6.51 -15.70
N ILE A 231 11.47 5.69 -16.61
CA ILE A 231 10.90 4.33 -16.49
C ILE A 231 9.63 4.24 -15.64
N TRP A 232 9.58 4.93 -14.50
CA TRP A 232 8.43 4.92 -13.58
C TRP A 232 7.77 6.28 -13.38
N ALA A 233 8.44 7.38 -13.73
CA ALA A 233 7.88 8.71 -13.61
C ALA A 233 7.03 9.03 -14.84
N ALA A 234 5.71 9.13 -14.64
CA ALA A 234 4.85 9.81 -15.58
C ALA A 234 5.05 11.33 -15.41
N THR A 235 6.05 11.89 -16.10
CA THR A 235 5.87 13.26 -16.61
C THR A 235 5.12 13.12 -17.94
N THR A 236 3.90 12.57 -17.87
CA THR A 236 3.02 12.51 -19.04
C THR A 236 1.99 13.61 -18.85
N VAL A 237 2.29 14.79 -19.39
CA VAL A 237 1.26 15.80 -19.64
C VAL A 237 0.42 15.27 -20.80
N THR A 238 -0.50 14.36 -20.50
CA THR A 238 -1.54 13.99 -21.47
C THR A 238 -2.61 15.06 -21.38
N SER A 239 -2.66 15.94 -22.38
CA SER A 239 -3.82 16.79 -22.59
C SER A 239 -5.03 15.88 -22.81
N ILE A 240 -5.92 15.83 -21.81
CA ILE A 240 -7.24 15.21 -21.97
C ILE A 240 -8.05 16.20 -22.79
N THR A 241 -7.97 16.08 -24.11
CA THR A 241 -8.88 16.70 -25.08
C THR A 241 -9.71 15.63 -25.74
#